data_AF-A0A1I4TC77-F1
#
_entry.id   AF-A0A1I4TC77-F1
#
_cell.length_a   1.000
_cell.length_b   1.000
_cell.length_c   1.000
_cell.angle_alpha   90.00
_cell.angle_beta   90.00
_cell.angle_gamma   90.00
#
_symmetry.space_group_name_H-M   'P 1'
#
loop_
_entity.id
_entity.type
_entity.pdbx_description
1 polymer ?
#
loop_
_entity_poly.entity_id
_entity_poly.type
_entity_poly.pdbx_seq_one_letter_code
_entity_poly.pdbx_strand_id
1 'polypeptide(L)'
;MNCKTCGKDLGLGPRYVLLDETQICLWRAPDAMPEVNIGEAAILGYYCCEQHAIEAASSYLTLAGAEATWPDVLPIENCGICKESFNTNLWHKVLTLSKERGHVEKPEIINNKYVARFCQKCNPVV
;
A
#
# COMPACT_ATOMS: atom_id res chain seq x y z
N MET A 1 -11.26 -16.16 -7.22
CA MET A 1 -10.94 -14.80 -6.72
C MET A 1 -10.91 -13.92 -7.94
N ASN A 2 -11.73 -12.87 -7.99
CA ASN A 2 -11.98 -12.18 -9.25
C ASN A 2 -11.35 -10.78 -9.23
N CYS A 3 -10.92 -10.34 -10.41
CA CYS A 3 -10.52 -8.96 -10.64
C CYS A 3 -11.68 -8.02 -10.28
N LYS A 4 -11.46 -7.07 -9.37
CA LYS A 4 -12.49 -6.12 -8.92
C LYS A 4 -13.01 -5.22 -10.05
N THR A 5 -12.18 -4.95 -11.06
CA THR A 5 -12.53 -4.08 -12.20
C THR A 5 -13.29 -4.82 -13.31
N CYS A 6 -12.78 -5.98 -13.76
CA CYS A 6 -13.31 -6.67 -14.95
C CYS A 6 -13.94 -8.04 -14.67
N GLY A 7 -13.98 -8.49 -13.42
CA GLY A 7 -14.58 -9.77 -13.02
C GLY A 7 -13.80 -11.03 -13.41
N LYS A 8 -12.67 -10.90 -14.13
CA LYS A 8 -11.82 -12.03 -14.54
C LYS A 8 -11.40 -12.87 -13.33
N ASP A 9 -11.60 -14.18 -13.38
CA ASP A 9 -11.05 -15.09 -12.37
C ASP A 9 -9.52 -15.14 -12.46
N LEU A 10 -8.87 -14.96 -11.32
CA LEU A 10 -7.42 -14.86 -11.19
C LEU A 10 -6.78 -16.21 -10.85
N GLY A 11 -7.55 -17.16 -10.32
CA GLY A 11 -7.04 -18.43 -9.83
C GLY A 11 -5.83 -18.26 -8.90
N LEU A 12 -4.79 -19.04 -9.15
CA LEU A 12 -3.50 -18.99 -8.42
C LEU A 12 -2.40 -18.23 -9.18
N GLY A 13 -2.74 -17.62 -10.32
CA GLY A 13 -1.79 -16.90 -11.15
C GLY A 13 -1.33 -15.57 -10.53
N PRO A 14 -0.43 -14.85 -11.22
CA PRO A 14 -0.02 -13.51 -10.81
C PRO A 14 -1.22 -12.57 -10.72
N ARG A 15 -1.27 -11.78 -9.65
CA ARG A 15 -2.30 -10.77 -9.40
C ARG A 15 -1.69 -9.56 -8.72
N TYR A 16 -2.39 -8.44 -8.82
CA TYR A 16 -2.10 -7.24 -8.07
C TYR A 16 -3.11 -7.10 -6.93
N VAL A 17 -2.66 -6.71 -5.75
CA VAL A 17 -3.49 -6.57 -4.54
C VAL A 17 -3.28 -5.17 -4.00
N LEU A 18 -4.37 -4.42 -3.88
CA LEU A 18 -4.35 -3.11 -3.26
C LEU A 18 -4.72 -3.27 -1.78
N LEU A 19 -3.88 -2.76 -0.89
CA LEU A 19 -3.95 -2.94 0.55
C LEU A 19 -3.95 -1.58 1.25
N ASP A 20 -4.84 -1.42 2.23
CA ASP A 20 -4.76 -0.37 3.25
C ASP A 20 -4.11 -0.97 4.49
N GLU A 21 -2.90 -0.51 4.80
CA GLU A 21 -2.07 -1.08 5.85
C GLU A 21 -1.77 -0.06 6.92
N THR A 22 -1.65 -0.55 8.15
CA THR A 22 -1.07 0.21 9.26
C THR A 22 0.33 -0.35 9.50
N GLN A 23 1.36 0.47 9.29
CA GLN A 23 2.76 0.05 9.36
C GLN A 23 3.59 0.92 10.32
N ILE A 24 4.70 0.37 10.78
CA ILE A 24 5.81 1.11 11.40
C ILE A 24 7.12 0.62 10.77
N CYS A 25 8.00 1.55 10.41
CA CYS A 25 9.33 1.25 9.90
C CYS A 25 10.34 1.54 11.01
N LEU A 26 10.94 0.50 11.58
CA LEU A 26 11.92 0.62 12.66
C LEU A 26 13.32 0.78 12.07
N TRP A 27 13.82 2.01 12.10
CA TRP A 27 15.14 2.39 11.60
C TRP A 27 16.18 2.34 12.71
N ARG A 28 17.26 1.58 12.51
CA ARG A 28 18.42 1.58 13.42
C ARG A 28 19.43 2.68 13.10
N ALA A 29 19.45 3.13 11.85
CA ALA A 29 20.21 4.27 11.33
C ALA A 29 19.49 4.81 10.08
N PRO A 30 19.74 6.07 9.65
CA PRO A 30 19.05 6.67 8.51
C PRO A 30 19.28 5.98 7.16
N ASP A 31 20.40 5.29 7.00
CA ASP A 31 20.86 4.60 5.78
C ASP A 31 20.68 3.07 5.83
N ALA A 32 20.20 2.54 6.96
CA ALA A 32 19.99 1.10 7.13
C ALA A 32 18.61 0.68 6.59
N MET A 33 18.51 -0.53 6.04
CA MET A 33 17.19 -1.11 5.72
C MET A 33 16.35 -1.23 7.02
N PRO A 34 15.10 -0.73 7.06
CA PRO A 34 14.29 -0.82 8.26
C PRO A 34 13.68 -2.21 8.41
N GLU A 35 13.32 -2.53 9.65
CA GLU A 35 12.35 -3.59 9.91
C GLU A 35 10.94 -3.00 9.75
N VAL A 36 10.13 -3.57 8.85
CA VAL A 36 8.76 -3.12 8.61
C VAL A 36 7.79 -4.04 9.33
N ASN A 37 7.12 -3.51 10.34
CA ASN A 37 6.09 -4.22 11.07
C ASN A 37 4.71 -3.76 10.60
N ILE A 38 3.89 -4.72 10.18
CA ILE A 38 2.51 -4.51 9.72
C ILE A 38 1.60 -4.89 10.89
N GLY A 39 0.83 -3.93 11.38
CA GLY A 39 -0.13 -4.17 12.46
C GLY A 39 -1.45 -4.70 11.91
N GLU A 40 -1.99 -4.01 10.91
CA GLU A 40 -3.24 -4.36 10.24
C GLU A 40 -3.07 -4.21 8.72
N ALA A 41 -3.73 -5.07 7.96
CA ALA A 41 -3.77 -4.99 6.50
C ALA A 41 -5.17 -5.36 6.00
N ALA A 42 -5.85 -4.41 5.37
CA ALA A 42 -7.16 -4.60 4.75
C ALA A 42 -7.00 -4.69 3.23
N ILE A 43 -7.47 -5.79 2.64
CA ILE A 43 -7.46 -5.96 1.19
C ILE A 43 -8.60 -5.14 0.59
N LEU A 44 -8.24 -4.10 -0.17
CA LEU A 44 -9.20 -3.25 -0.88
C LEU A 44 -9.67 -3.88 -2.19
N GLY A 45 -8.85 -4.72 -2.81
CA GLY A 45 -9.23 -5.47 -4.01
C GLY A 45 -8.09 -6.23 -4.66
N TYR A 46 -8.47 -7.16 -5.54
CA TYR A 46 -7.58 -7.93 -6.39
C TYR A 46 -7.74 -7.52 -7.84
N TYR A 47 -6.65 -7.50 -8.60
CA TYR A 47 -6.63 -7.00 -9.97
C TYR A 47 -5.78 -7.89 -10.87
N CYS A 48 -6.26 -8.11 -12.10
CA CYS A 48 -5.58 -8.97 -13.07
C CYS A 48 -4.34 -8.33 -13.72
N CYS A 49 -4.20 -7.01 -13.62
CA CYS A 49 -3.10 -6.27 -14.19
C CYS A 49 -2.81 -5.01 -13.36
N GLU A 50 -1.62 -4.46 -13.55
CA GLU A 50 -1.16 -3.28 -12.80
C GLU A 50 -2.03 -2.05 -13.07
N GLN A 51 -2.43 -1.85 -14.33
CA GLN A 51 -3.23 -0.70 -14.74
C GLN A 51 -4.53 -0.60 -13.94
N HIS A 52 -5.29 -1.70 -13.83
CA HIS A 52 -6.52 -1.72 -13.03
C HIS A 52 -6.27 -1.41 -11.55
N ALA A 53 -5.15 -1.87 -11.01
CA ALA A 53 -4.81 -1.64 -9.61
C ALA A 53 -4.38 -0.17 -9.37
N ILE A 54 -3.66 0.43 -10.31
CA ILE A 54 -3.29 1.86 -10.29
C ILE A 54 -4.56 2.72 -10.37
N GLU A 55 -5.47 2.43 -11.29
CA GLU A 55 -6.75 3.17 -11.42
C GLU A 55 -7.59 3.09 -10.14
N ALA A 56 -7.65 1.91 -9.52
CA ALA A 56 -8.31 1.74 -8.23
C ALA A 56 -7.62 2.51 -7.10
N ALA A 57 -6.28 2.52 -7.07
CA ALA A 57 -5.51 3.30 -6.10
C ALA A 57 -5.73 4.81 -6.28
N SER A 58 -5.74 5.30 -7.52
CA SER A 58 -6.05 6.70 -7.84
C SER A 58 -7.47 7.07 -7.41
N SER A 59 -8.44 6.16 -7.59
CA SER A 59 -9.82 6.38 -7.14
C SER A 59 -9.92 6.45 -5.62
N TYR A 60 -9.25 5.54 -4.91
CA TYR A 60 -9.14 5.57 -3.44
C TYR A 60 -8.55 6.90 -2.96
N LEU A 61 -7.43 7.32 -3.54
CA LEU A 61 -6.74 8.55 -3.14
C LEU A 61 -7.62 9.79 -3.40
N THR A 62 -8.32 9.83 -4.53
CA THR A 62 -9.26 10.92 -4.86
C THR A 62 -10.35 11.05 -3.79
N LEU A 63 -10.95 9.93 -3.38
CA LEU A 63 -11.98 9.90 -2.34
C LEU A 63 -11.42 10.32 -0.97
N ALA A 64 -10.18 9.92 -0.66
CA ALA A 64 -9.49 10.28 0.57
C ALA A 64 -8.98 11.74 0.60
N GLY A 65 -9.10 12.51 -0.49
CA GLY A 65 -8.49 13.84 -0.60
C GLY A 65 -6.96 13.79 -0.56
N ALA A 66 -6.37 12.74 -1.14
CA ALA A 66 -4.95 12.45 -1.13
C ALA A 66 -4.37 12.38 -2.55
N GLU A 67 -3.04 12.37 -2.65
CA GLU A 67 -2.33 12.08 -3.89
C GLU A 67 -1.29 10.97 -3.66
N ALA A 68 -0.95 10.27 -4.75
CA ALA A 68 0.09 9.26 -4.72
C ALA A 68 1.45 9.95 -4.56
N THR A 69 2.26 9.46 -3.63
CA THR A 69 3.63 9.94 -3.43
C THR A 69 4.66 8.96 -3.97
N TRP A 70 4.26 7.73 -4.29
CA TRP A 70 5.12 6.63 -4.74
C TRP A 70 6.45 6.57 -3.98
N PRO A 71 6.41 6.61 -2.65
CA PRO A 71 7.63 6.80 -1.90
C PRO A 71 8.50 5.55 -2.00
N ASP A 72 9.80 5.79 -1.93
CA ASP A 72 10.71 4.76 -1.48
C ASP A 72 10.43 4.43 0.00
N VAL A 73 11.29 3.64 0.62
CA VAL A 73 11.21 3.42 2.06
C VAL A 73 12.25 4.32 2.71
N LEU A 74 11.83 5.38 3.40
CA LEU A 74 12.72 6.32 4.10
C LEU A 74 12.30 6.57 5.56
N PRO A 75 13.23 7.03 6.44
CA PRO A 75 12.91 7.39 7.83
C PRO A 75 11.92 8.55 7.94
N ILE A 76 11.98 9.48 6.98
CA ILE A 76 11.11 10.64 6.89
C ILE A 76 10.43 10.61 5.52
N GLU A 77 9.11 10.71 5.52
CA GLU A 77 8.27 10.62 4.33
C GLU A 77 7.28 11.78 4.29
N ASN A 78 6.78 12.12 3.11
CA ASN A 78 5.76 13.16 2.97
C ASN A 78 4.35 12.54 2.97
N CYS A 79 3.46 13.11 3.76
CA CYS A 79 2.08 12.64 3.83
C CYS A 79 1.34 12.87 2.50
N GLY A 80 0.64 11.86 1.99
CA GLY A 80 -0.16 11.95 0.77
C GLY A 80 -1.31 12.97 0.82
N ILE A 81 -1.80 13.32 2.02
CA ILE A 81 -2.89 14.29 2.26
C ILE A 81 -2.34 15.68 2.56
N CYS A 82 -1.72 15.89 3.73
CA CYS A 82 -1.31 17.23 4.16
C CYS A 82 0.05 17.69 3.62
N LYS A 83 0.79 16.82 2.93
CA LYS A 83 2.14 17.05 2.40
C LYS A 83 3.23 17.34 3.45
N GLU A 84 2.88 17.40 4.73
CA GLU A 84 3.86 17.52 5.81
C GLU A 84 4.74 16.27 5.88
N SER A 85 6.02 16.48 6.15
CA SER A 85 6.96 15.40 6.43
C SER A 85 6.68 14.80 7.80
N PHE A 86 6.78 13.47 7.91
CA PHE A 86 6.57 12.75 9.15
C PHE A 86 7.53 11.57 9.28
N ASN A 87 7.75 11.13 10.53
CA ASN A 87 8.64 10.03 10.84
C ASN A 87 7.92 8.68 10.71
N THR A 88 8.53 7.75 9.97
CA THR A 88 7.98 6.40 9.73
C THR A 88 8.24 5.43 10.87
N ASN A 89 9.05 5.80 11.89
CA ASN A 89 9.20 5.09 13.18
C ASN A 89 7.99 5.22 14.11
N LEU A 90 6.88 5.73 13.61
CA LEU A 90 5.60 5.78 14.30
C LEU A 90 4.58 5.04 13.44
N TRP A 91 3.59 4.43 14.08
CA TRP A 91 2.49 3.79 13.36
C TRP A 91 1.83 4.80 12.41
N HIS A 92 1.67 4.39 11.16
CA HIS A 92 1.15 5.25 10.10
C HIS A 92 0.42 4.41 9.06
N LYS A 93 -0.51 5.05 8.36
CA LYS A 93 -1.28 4.40 7.30
C LYS A 93 -0.49 4.39 6.00
N VAL A 94 -0.65 3.32 5.23
CA VAL A 94 0.05 3.12 3.96
C VAL A 94 -0.90 2.47 2.97
N LEU A 95 -0.99 3.04 1.77
CA LEU A 95 -1.66 2.41 0.65
C LEU A 95 -0.61 1.63 -0.14
N THR A 96 -0.68 0.31 -0.12
CA THR A 96 0.30 -0.60 -0.72
C THR A 96 -0.29 -1.30 -1.94
N LEU A 97 0.49 -1.38 -3.01
CA LEU A 97 0.20 -2.19 -4.18
C LEU A 97 1.17 -3.36 -4.24
N SER A 98 0.68 -4.54 -3.87
CA SER A 98 1.44 -5.80 -3.91
C SER A 98 1.21 -6.53 -5.23
N LYS A 99 2.26 -7.18 -5.74
CA LYS A 99 2.16 -8.19 -6.79
C LYS A 99 2.41 -9.55 -6.17
N GLU A 100 1.42 -10.43 -6.27
CA GLU A 100 1.40 -11.73 -5.60
C GLU A 100 1.10 -12.87 -6.56
N ARG A 101 1.36 -14.11 -6.12
CA ARG A 101 0.82 -15.33 -6.73
C ARG A 101 0.51 -16.40 -5.67
N GLY A 102 -0.17 -17.48 -6.07
CA GLY A 102 -0.47 -18.61 -5.19
C GLY A 102 -1.77 -18.43 -4.38
N HIS A 103 -1.89 -19.12 -3.24
CA HIS A 103 -3.09 -19.08 -2.41
C HIS A 103 -3.23 -17.73 -1.68
N VAL A 104 -4.45 -17.28 -1.42
CA VAL A 104 -4.72 -15.99 -0.75
C VAL A 104 -4.32 -15.95 0.72
N GLU A 105 -4.35 -17.10 1.41
CA GLU A 105 -4.00 -17.19 2.82
C GLU A 105 -2.49 -17.17 3.06
N LYS A 106 -1.72 -17.60 2.06
CA LYS A 106 -0.26 -17.66 2.08
C LYS A 106 0.30 -17.36 0.69
N PRO A 107 0.15 -16.10 0.23
CA PRO A 107 0.65 -15.72 -1.08
C PRO A 107 2.17 -15.67 -1.09
N GLU A 108 2.75 -15.91 -2.25
CA GLU A 108 4.12 -15.47 -2.52
C GLU A 108 4.07 -14.02 -3.00
N ILE A 109 4.75 -13.13 -2.27
CA ILE A 109 4.89 -11.73 -2.64
C ILE A 109 6.07 -11.61 -3.60
N ILE A 110 5.78 -11.17 -4.83
CA ILE A 110 6.77 -10.97 -5.89
C ILE A 110 7.36 -9.56 -5.80
N ASN A 111 6.52 -8.56 -5.51
CA ASN A 111 6.93 -7.17 -5.40
C ASN A 111 5.93 -6.37 -4.56
N ASN A 112 6.39 -5.34 -3.86
CA ASN A 112 5.56 -4.36 -3.15
C ASN A 112 5.93 -2.95 -3.58
N LYS A 113 4.92 -2.16 -3.92
CA LYS A 113 5.05 -0.72 -4.17
C LYS A 113 4.22 0.03 -3.15
N TYR A 114 4.76 1.11 -2.59
CA TYR A 114 4.00 2.01 -1.75
C TYR A 114 3.40 3.08 -2.65
N VAL A 115 2.07 3.21 -2.66
CA VAL A 115 1.37 4.22 -3.46
C VAL A 115 1.41 5.57 -2.74
N ALA A 116 1.10 5.55 -1.44
CA ALA A 116 1.12 6.71 -0.57
C ALA A 116 1.30 6.28 0.88
N ARG A 117 1.88 7.16 1.70
CA ARG A 117 1.91 7.03 3.16
C ARG A 117 1.22 8.25 3.80
N PHE A 118 0.64 8.06 4.97
CA PHE A 118 -0.13 9.10 5.65
C PHE A 118 0.35 9.29 7.09
N CYS A 119 0.55 10.54 7.52
CA CYS A 119 1.00 10.82 8.88
C CYS A 119 -0.09 10.48 9.91
N GLN A 120 0.26 10.45 11.19
CA GLN A 120 -0.65 10.06 12.28
C GLN A 120 -1.90 10.94 12.40
N LYS A 121 -1.83 12.17 11.89
CA LYS A 121 -2.93 13.14 11.90
C LYS A 121 -3.91 12.93 10.74
N CYS A 122 -3.46 12.29 9.67
CA CYS A 122 -4.21 12.09 8.44
C CYS A 122 -4.61 10.62 8.33
N ASN A 123 -5.87 10.31 8.64
CA ASN A 123 -6.43 9.00 8.40
C ASN A 123 -7.28 9.05 7.13
N PRO A 124 -6.88 8.38 6.03
CA PRO A 124 -7.75 8.29 4.86
C PRO A 124 -9.03 7.55 5.26
N VAL A 125 -10.17 8.24 5.18
CA VAL A 125 -11.50 7.64 5.40
C VAL A 125 -12.12 7.49 4.02
N VAL A 126 -12.30 6.24 3.58
CA VAL A 126 -12.82 5.89 2.24
C VAL A 126 -13.98 4.93 2.39
#